data_AF-A0A5C7UVH2-F1
#
_entry.id   AF-A0A5C7UVH2-F1
#
_cell.length_a   1.000
_cell.length_b   1.000
_cell.length_c   1.000
_cell.angle_alpha   90.00
_cell.angle_beta   90.00
_cell.angle_gamma   90.00
#
_symmetry.space_group_name_H-M   'P 1'
#
loop_
_entity.id
_entity.type
_entity.pdbx_description
1 polymer ?
#
loop_
_entity_poly.entity_id
_entity_poly.type
_entity_poly.pdbx_seq_one_letter_code
_entity_poly.pdbx_strand_id
1 'polypeptide(L)'
;MPLRSVGLVAALLLAGHAQAAHGYQGRVHGSFAGHAIDVPVVCERPRLAGQRGNWFYAQSDPPTHEYAQDRNGDGVAVTVSFSGQEAMFMLYLAGQDHNFGNTRREQIVLTEGGFVLTMSASRYEGKGRLRRKVGEDEIRLAVDCPQR
;
A
#
# COMPACT_ATOMS: atom_id res chain seq x y z
N MET A 1 -13.16 32.67 50.79
CA MET A 1 -12.18 31.57 50.55
C MET A 1 -12.84 30.55 49.62
N PRO A 2 -12.14 30.03 48.61
CA PRO A 2 -12.19 30.57 47.24
C PRO A 2 -13.17 29.86 46.29
N LEU A 3 -13.60 30.62 45.27
CA LEU A 3 -14.31 30.17 44.07
C LEU A 3 -13.52 29.05 43.37
N ARG A 4 -14.19 27.94 43.07
CA ARG A 4 -13.66 26.90 42.17
C ARG A 4 -14.13 27.19 40.74
N SER A 5 -13.24 27.83 39.99
CA SER A 5 -13.29 27.93 38.53
C SER A 5 -13.08 26.55 37.94
N VAL A 6 -14.14 25.89 37.45
CA VAL A 6 -13.98 24.69 36.62
C VAL A 6 -13.89 25.15 35.18
N GLY A 7 -12.66 25.10 34.68
CA GLY A 7 -12.27 25.56 33.36
C GLY A 7 -12.97 24.80 32.23
N LEU A 8 -13.39 25.58 31.26
CA LEU A 8 -13.87 25.21 29.94
C LEU A 8 -12.73 24.50 29.18
N VAL A 9 -12.81 23.19 28.98
CA VAL A 9 -11.93 22.49 28.02
C VAL A 9 -12.66 22.45 26.69
N ALA A 10 -12.45 23.49 25.89
CA ALA A 10 -12.78 23.46 24.47
C ALA A 10 -11.83 22.47 23.80
N ALA A 11 -12.33 21.27 23.48
CA ALA A 11 -11.64 20.35 22.60
C ALA A 11 -11.63 20.99 21.19
N LEU A 12 -10.53 21.69 20.87
CA LEU A 12 -10.19 21.99 19.49
C LEU A 12 -9.94 20.66 18.78
N LEU A 13 -10.98 20.18 18.09
CA LEU A 13 -10.83 19.29 16.95
C LEU A 13 -10.02 20.05 15.91
N LEU A 14 -8.70 19.97 16.03
CA LEU A 14 -7.78 20.18 14.92
C LEU A 14 -8.14 19.09 13.91
N ALA A 15 -9.10 19.40 13.04
CA ALA A 15 -9.21 18.81 11.73
C ALA A 15 -7.84 19.03 11.09
N GLY A 16 -6.96 18.04 11.24
CA GLY A 16 -5.68 18.00 10.57
C GLY A 16 -5.99 18.18 9.09
N HIS A 17 -5.74 19.39 8.59
CA HIS A 17 -5.68 19.64 7.18
C HIS A 17 -4.44 18.87 6.77
N ALA A 18 -4.63 17.60 6.41
CA ALA A 18 -3.63 16.78 5.77
C ALA A 18 -3.14 17.63 4.61
N GLN A 19 -1.94 18.20 4.77
CA GLN A 19 -1.24 18.88 3.72
C GLN A 19 -1.11 17.83 2.62
N ALA A 20 -1.96 17.98 1.60
CA ALA A 20 -1.84 17.26 0.36
C ALA A 20 -0.46 17.61 -0.20
N ALA A 21 0.54 16.83 0.18
CA ALA A 21 1.86 16.92 -0.40
C ALA A 21 1.67 16.76 -1.91
N HIS A 22 2.11 17.76 -2.66
CA HIS A 22 1.81 18.02 -4.07
C HIS A 22 2.22 16.91 -5.07
N GLY A 23 2.52 15.69 -4.61
CA GLY A 23 2.91 14.55 -5.44
C GLY A 23 2.21 13.24 -5.12
N TYR A 24 1.24 13.18 -4.21
CA TYR A 24 0.43 11.96 -4.00
C TYR A 24 -0.89 12.09 -4.79
N GLN A 25 -1.07 11.24 -5.80
CA GLN A 25 -2.22 11.26 -6.71
C GLN A 25 -3.01 9.95 -6.70
N GLY A 26 -2.67 9.04 -5.79
CA GLY A 26 -3.39 7.79 -5.65
C GLY A 26 -3.37 7.24 -4.24
N ARG A 27 -3.92 6.04 -4.11
CA ARG A 27 -4.03 5.31 -2.86
C ARG A 27 -3.80 3.82 -3.10
N VAL A 28 -3.13 3.16 -2.16
CA VAL A 28 -3.14 1.71 -2.06
C VAL A 28 -3.86 1.34 -0.78
N HIS A 29 -4.89 0.50 -0.88
CA HIS A 29 -5.67 0.08 0.28
C HIS A 29 -6.10 -1.38 0.20
N GLY A 30 -6.41 -1.96 1.36
CA GLY A 30 -6.86 -3.35 1.49
C GLY A 30 -6.32 -4.02 2.73
N SER A 31 -5.89 -5.27 2.62
CA SER A 31 -5.40 -6.03 3.77
C SER A 31 -4.45 -7.16 3.40
N PHE A 32 -3.54 -7.47 4.33
CA PHE A 32 -2.68 -8.65 4.28
C PHE A 32 -2.48 -9.21 5.69
N ALA A 33 -2.60 -10.54 5.86
CA ALA A 33 -2.37 -11.22 7.14
C ALA A 33 -3.17 -10.62 8.34
N GLY A 34 -4.38 -10.13 8.08
CA GLY A 34 -5.23 -9.50 9.09
C GLY A 34 -4.89 -8.04 9.42
N HIS A 35 -3.87 -7.47 8.80
CA HIS A 35 -3.51 -6.07 8.90
C HIS A 35 -4.15 -5.26 7.77
N ALA A 36 -4.78 -4.14 8.13
CA ALA A 36 -5.27 -3.17 7.15
C ALA A 36 -4.08 -2.40 6.54
N ILE A 37 -4.16 -2.15 5.24
CA ILE A 37 -3.21 -1.33 4.50
C ILE A 37 -4.03 -0.18 3.92
N ASP A 38 -3.58 1.05 4.13
CA ASP A 38 -4.29 2.22 3.65
C ASP A 38 -3.35 3.44 3.56
N VAL A 39 -2.66 3.57 2.42
CA VAL A 39 -1.58 4.56 2.25
C VAL A 39 -1.75 5.43 1.01
N PRO A 40 -1.44 6.74 1.10
CA PRO A 40 -1.35 7.59 -0.07
C PRO A 40 -0.11 7.20 -0.90
N VAL A 41 -0.23 7.25 -2.23
CA VAL A 41 0.86 6.92 -3.15
C VAL A 41 1.06 7.97 -4.25
N VAL A 42 2.31 8.10 -4.69
CA VAL A 42 2.68 8.75 -5.93
C VAL A 42 2.52 7.73 -7.05
N CYS A 43 1.78 8.07 -8.09
CA CYS A 43 1.54 7.20 -9.24
C CYS A 43 2.33 7.69 -10.45
N GLU A 44 3.17 6.84 -11.03
CA GLU A 44 3.87 7.13 -12.28
C GLU A 44 3.29 6.28 -13.42
N ARG A 45 3.11 6.93 -14.58
CA ARG A 45 2.56 6.35 -15.83
C ARG A 45 1.13 5.81 -15.71
N PRO A 46 0.11 6.68 -15.85
CA PRO A 46 -1.28 6.29 -15.65
C PRO A 46 -1.89 5.47 -16.81
N ARG A 47 -1.26 5.36 -17.99
CA ARG A 47 -1.86 4.65 -19.14
C ARG A 47 -1.80 3.13 -18.97
N LEU A 48 -2.84 2.58 -18.34
CA LEU A 48 -3.05 1.14 -18.13
C LEU A 48 -3.44 0.37 -19.41
N ALA A 49 -3.73 1.07 -20.52
CA ALA A 49 -4.22 0.47 -21.76
C ALA A 49 -3.17 0.52 -22.91
N GLY A 50 -2.75 -0.66 -23.37
CA GLY A 50 -2.42 -0.89 -24.79
C GLY A 50 -1.01 -0.53 -25.30
N GLN A 51 -0.05 -0.16 -24.46
CA GLN A 51 1.33 0.09 -24.92
C GLN A 51 2.33 -0.90 -24.30
N ARG A 52 2.94 -1.74 -25.14
CA ARG A 52 4.09 -2.58 -24.77
C ARG A 52 5.19 -1.67 -24.20
N GLY A 53 5.63 -1.94 -22.97
CA GLY A 53 6.74 -1.23 -22.31
C GLY A 53 6.36 -0.14 -21.30
N ASN A 54 5.07 0.15 -21.09
CA ASN A 54 4.63 1.11 -20.07
C ASN A 54 4.33 0.42 -18.74
N TRP A 55 5.32 0.42 -17.86
CA TRP A 55 5.13 0.04 -16.46
C TRP A 55 4.41 1.14 -15.71
N PHE A 56 3.31 0.80 -15.06
CA PHE A 56 2.67 1.61 -14.02
C PHE A 56 3.43 1.41 -12.71
N TYR A 57 3.64 2.49 -11.97
CA TYR A 57 4.21 2.42 -10.62
C TYR A 57 3.34 3.20 -9.64
N ALA A 58 3.20 2.68 -8.43
CA ALA A 58 2.62 3.40 -7.30
C ALA A 58 3.49 3.22 -6.06
N GLN A 59 3.89 4.31 -5.42
CA GLN A 59 4.81 4.26 -4.28
C GLN A 59 4.36 5.17 -3.14
N SER A 60 4.27 4.65 -1.93
CA SER A 60 4.21 5.46 -0.71
C SER A 60 5.64 5.81 -0.28
N ASP A 61 5.81 6.91 0.45
CA ASP A 61 7.12 7.35 0.95
C ASP A 61 8.25 7.34 -0.11
N PRO A 62 8.08 8.01 -1.26
CA PRO A 62 8.99 7.89 -2.42
C PRO A 62 10.39 8.48 -2.16
N PRO A 63 11.46 7.92 -2.78
CA PRO A 63 12.53 8.78 -3.28
C PRO A 63 13.17 8.29 -4.60
N THR A 64 13.01 7.01 -4.95
CA THR A 64 13.58 6.20 -6.04
C THR A 64 12.89 4.82 -5.99
N HIS A 65 12.57 4.24 -7.15
CA HIS A 65 11.65 3.11 -7.35
C HIS A 65 12.04 1.73 -6.77
N GLU A 66 13.03 1.64 -5.89
CA GLU A 66 13.73 0.37 -5.64
C GLU A 66 13.14 -0.47 -4.50
N TYR A 67 12.63 0.15 -3.43
CA TYR A 67 12.13 -0.58 -2.24
C TYR A 67 11.00 0.18 -1.54
N ALA A 68 10.11 -0.55 -0.86
CA ALA A 68 9.14 0.02 0.07
C ALA A 68 9.87 0.33 1.39
N GLN A 69 9.93 1.60 1.77
CA GLN A 69 10.59 2.03 3.00
C GLN A 69 9.69 3.01 3.73
N ASP A 70 9.30 2.67 4.95
CA ASP A 70 8.56 3.56 5.84
C ASP A 70 9.48 4.69 6.29
N ARG A 71 9.35 5.85 5.63
CA ARG A 71 10.13 7.06 5.94
C ARG A 71 9.36 8.05 6.76
N ASN A 72 8.04 7.97 6.70
CA ASN A 72 7.17 8.86 7.44
C ASN A 72 6.94 8.36 8.89
N GLY A 73 7.25 7.09 9.18
CA GLY A 73 7.16 6.44 10.49
C GLY A 73 5.78 5.89 10.85
N ASP A 74 4.91 5.64 9.88
CA ASP A 74 3.52 5.16 10.08
C ASP A 74 3.40 3.62 10.17
N GLY A 75 4.50 2.90 9.99
CA GLY A 75 4.59 1.45 10.06
C GLY A 75 4.15 0.73 8.78
N VAL A 76 3.87 1.46 7.69
CA VAL A 76 3.42 0.89 6.42
C VAL A 76 4.03 1.60 5.21
N ALA A 77 4.68 0.84 4.32
CA ALA A 77 5.11 1.37 3.03
C ALA A 77 4.82 0.40 1.90
N VAL A 78 4.51 0.93 0.71
CA VAL A 78 4.15 0.14 -0.46
C VAL A 78 4.91 0.65 -1.68
N THR A 79 5.47 -0.28 -2.45
CA THR A 79 5.87 -0.07 -3.84
C THR A 79 5.15 -1.07 -4.71
N VAL A 80 4.47 -0.59 -5.74
CA VAL A 80 3.75 -1.37 -6.72
C VAL A 80 4.37 -1.13 -8.09
N SER A 81 4.55 -2.20 -8.86
CA SER A 81 4.77 -2.10 -10.30
C SER A 81 3.78 -2.99 -11.05
N PHE A 82 3.30 -2.53 -12.21
CA PHE A 82 2.34 -3.29 -13.01
C PHE A 82 2.64 -3.14 -14.51
N SER A 83 2.65 -4.26 -15.23
CA SER A 83 2.99 -4.32 -16.66
C SER A 83 1.78 -4.39 -17.60
N GLY A 84 0.54 -4.44 -17.06
CA GLY A 84 -0.67 -4.79 -17.82
C GLY A 84 -1.04 -6.28 -17.71
N GLN A 85 -0.08 -7.13 -17.35
CA GLN A 85 -0.27 -8.58 -17.21
C GLN A 85 0.10 -9.10 -15.83
N GLU A 86 1.15 -8.53 -15.24
CA GLU A 86 1.73 -8.94 -13.97
C GLU A 86 1.94 -7.69 -13.11
N ALA A 87 1.70 -7.84 -11.82
CA ALA A 87 2.02 -6.87 -10.80
C ALA A 87 3.07 -7.43 -9.83
N MET A 88 3.85 -6.54 -9.24
CA MET A 88 4.72 -6.82 -8.11
C MET A 88 4.40 -5.83 -7.01
N PHE A 89 4.31 -6.34 -5.78
CA PHE A 89 4.04 -5.56 -4.58
C PHE A 89 5.16 -5.80 -3.58
N MET A 90 5.78 -4.73 -3.14
CA MET A 90 6.67 -4.72 -1.98
C MET A 90 5.96 -3.95 -0.89
N LEU A 91 5.82 -4.57 0.27
CA LEU A 91 5.08 -4.08 1.41
C LEU A 91 5.98 -4.14 2.63
N TYR A 92 6.26 -3.00 3.24
CA TYR A 92 6.72 -2.94 4.61
C TYR A 92 5.48 -2.83 5.50
N LEU A 93 5.31 -3.76 6.44
CA LEU A 93 4.17 -3.75 7.36
C LEU A 93 4.57 -4.36 8.70
N ALA A 94 4.23 -3.69 9.80
CA ALA A 94 4.48 -4.17 11.16
C ALA A 94 5.95 -4.58 11.41
N GLY A 95 6.90 -3.85 10.80
CA GLY A 95 8.34 -4.11 10.97
C GLY A 95 8.90 -5.22 10.07
N GLN A 96 8.13 -5.71 9.10
CA GLN A 96 8.54 -6.78 8.19
C GLN A 96 8.37 -6.40 6.72
N ASP A 97 9.34 -6.83 5.91
CA ASP A 97 9.25 -6.73 4.45
C ASP A 97 8.55 -7.96 3.86
N HIS A 98 7.59 -7.70 3.00
CA HIS A 98 6.86 -8.70 2.23
C HIS A 98 6.99 -8.37 0.74
N ASN A 99 7.36 -9.37 -0.05
CA ASN A 99 7.45 -9.24 -1.50
C ASN A 99 6.50 -10.25 -2.14
N PHE A 100 5.55 -9.73 -2.90
CA PHE A 100 4.59 -10.49 -3.68
C PHE A 100 4.84 -10.20 -5.15
N GLY A 101 5.42 -11.18 -5.85
CA GLY A 101 5.64 -11.13 -7.30
C GLY A 101 4.98 -12.31 -8.01
N ASN A 102 5.18 -12.41 -9.32
CA ASN A 102 4.63 -13.48 -10.17
C ASN A 102 3.10 -13.62 -10.04
N THR A 103 2.40 -12.49 -9.90
CA THR A 103 0.94 -12.47 -9.92
C THR A 103 0.46 -13.05 -11.25
N ARG A 104 -0.61 -13.82 -11.22
CA ARG A 104 -1.24 -14.30 -12.45
C ARG A 104 -2.29 -13.30 -12.92
N ARG A 105 -2.53 -13.23 -14.22
CA ARG A 105 -3.46 -12.24 -14.79
C ARG A 105 -4.88 -12.36 -14.21
N GLU A 106 -5.33 -13.58 -13.88
CA GLU A 106 -6.63 -13.86 -13.28
C GLU A 106 -6.77 -13.34 -11.83
N GLN A 107 -5.67 -13.05 -11.16
CA GLN A 107 -5.64 -12.46 -9.82
C GLN A 107 -5.84 -10.93 -9.86
N ILE A 108 -5.82 -10.34 -11.06
CA ILE A 108 -5.83 -8.90 -11.27
C ILE A 108 -7.12 -8.47 -11.97
N VAL A 109 -7.88 -7.58 -11.34
CA VAL A 109 -9.06 -6.95 -11.93
C VAL A 109 -8.72 -5.49 -12.22
N LEU A 110 -8.71 -5.11 -13.50
CA LEU A 110 -8.49 -3.70 -13.87
C LEU A 110 -9.70 -2.86 -13.48
N THR A 111 -9.45 -1.66 -12.97
CA THR A 111 -10.45 -0.64 -12.69
C THR A 111 -10.23 0.57 -13.59
N GLU A 112 -11.15 1.54 -13.57
CA GLU A 112 -11.04 2.75 -14.38
C GLU A 112 -9.76 3.55 -14.08
N GLY A 113 -9.32 3.57 -12.82
CA GLY A 113 -8.16 4.32 -12.36
C GLY A 113 -6.99 3.46 -11.90
N GLY A 114 -6.99 2.15 -12.13
CA GLY A 114 -6.02 1.27 -11.48
C GLY A 114 -6.34 -0.21 -11.60
N PHE A 115 -6.15 -0.94 -10.50
CA PHE A 115 -6.45 -2.37 -10.44
C PHE A 115 -6.61 -2.88 -9.01
N VAL A 116 -7.28 -4.02 -8.88
CA VAL A 116 -7.38 -4.80 -7.65
C VAL A 116 -6.63 -6.10 -7.84
N LEU A 117 -5.74 -6.42 -6.91
CA LEU A 117 -5.08 -7.71 -6.78
C LEU A 117 -5.73 -8.52 -5.66
N THR A 118 -6.09 -9.77 -5.95
CA THR A 118 -6.48 -10.75 -4.92
C THR A 118 -5.66 -12.02 -5.09
N MET A 119 -4.95 -12.43 -4.04
CA MET A 119 -3.97 -13.50 -4.08
C MET A 119 -3.86 -14.18 -2.70
N SER A 120 -3.36 -15.42 -2.67
CA SER A 120 -3.00 -16.10 -1.41
C SER A 120 -1.48 -16.19 -1.29
N ALA A 121 -0.94 -15.68 -0.20
CA ALA A 121 0.47 -15.77 0.13
C ALA A 121 0.70 -16.91 1.13
N SER A 122 1.53 -17.90 0.76
CA SER A 122 1.87 -18.98 1.69
C SER A 122 2.82 -18.50 2.79
N ARG A 123 2.46 -18.77 4.04
CA ARG A 123 3.31 -18.51 5.21
C ARG A 123 4.21 -19.72 5.48
N TYR A 124 5.49 -19.47 5.70
CA TYR A 124 6.48 -20.51 5.98
C TYR A 124 7.21 -20.23 7.29
N GLU A 125 7.51 -21.29 8.03
CA GLU A 125 8.37 -21.26 9.23
C GLU A 125 9.58 -22.17 9.03
N GLY A 126 10.66 -21.89 9.75
CA GLY A 126 11.91 -22.65 9.68
C GLY A 126 12.88 -22.12 8.62
N LYS A 127 14.09 -22.70 8.57
CA LYS A 127 15.18 -22.29 7.67
C LYS A 127 15.69 -23.47 6.86
N GLY A 128 16.13 -23.19 5.62
CA GLY A 128 16.71 -24.19 4.72
C GLY A 128 15.79 -25.40 4.52
N ARG A 129 16.31 -26.61 4.75
CA ARG A 129 15.56 -27.87 4.62
C ARG A 129 14.44 -28.07 5.64
N LEU A 130 14.41 -27.27 6.71
CA LEU A 130 13.36 -27.31 7.73
C LEU A 130 12.22 -26.31 7.44
N ARG A 131 12.30 -25.58 6.33
CA ARG A 131 11.26 -24.65 5.92
C ARG A 131 9.99 -25.43 5.58
N ARG A 132 8.92 -25.20 6.35
CA ARG A 132 7.61 -25.82 6.12
C ARG A 132 6.54 -24.74 5.95
N LYS A 133 5.54 -25.03 5.12
CA LYS A 133 4.34 -24.18 5.01
C LYS A 133 3.50 -24.36 6.27
N VAL A 134 3.10 -23.27 6.88
CA VAL A 134 2.32 -23.25 8.13
C VAL A 134 0.96 -22.59 7.97
N GLY A 135 0.69 -21.98 6.82
CA GLY A 135 -0.59 -21.37 6.51
C GLY A 135 -0.58 -20.65 5.17
N GLU A 136 -1.70 -19.99 4.89
CA GLU A 136 -1.85 -19.04 3.80
C GLU A 136 -2.58 -17.82 4.36
N ASP A 137 -2.14 -16.64 3.94
CA ASP A 137 -2.78 -15.37 4.23
C ASP A 137 -3.28 -14.80 2.89
N GLU A 138 -4.54 -14.38 2.85
CA GLU A 138 -5.05 -13.66 1.68
C GLU A 138 -4.43 -12.24 1.66
N ILE A 139 -4.04 -11.82 0.48
CA ILE A 139 -3.71 -10.44 0.15
C ILE A 139 -4.78 -9.92 -0.81
N ARG A 140 -5.40 -8.82 -0.41
CA ARG A 140 -6.31 -8.06 -1.24
C ARG A 140 -5.87 -6.62 -1.24
N LEU A 141 -5.41 -6.12 -2.38
CA LEU A 141 -4.93 -4.74 -2.53
C LEU A 141 -5.61 -4.08 -3.72
N ALA A 142 -6.23 -2.95 -3.49
CA ALA A 142 -6.68 -2.03 -4.51
C ALA A 142 -5.65 -0.91 -4.68
N VAL A 143 -5.32 -0.62 -5.93
CA VAL A 143 -4.44 0.47 -6.32
C VAL A 143 -5.28 1.44 -7.14
N ASP A 144 -5.52 2.63 -6.60
CA ASP A 144 -6.34 3.67 -7.22
C ASP A 144 -5.45 4.86 -7.57
N CYS A 145 -5.24 5.08 -8.86
CA CYS A 145 -4.41 6.14 -9.42
C CYS A 145 -5.17 6.87 -10.55
N PRO A 146 -6.15 7.72 -10.20
CA PRO A 146 -6.98 8.41 -11.18
C PRO A 146 -6.16 9.16 -12.23
N GLN A 147 -6.58 9.05 -13.50
CA GLN A 147 -6.04 9.89 -14.56
C GLN A 147 -6.53 11.33 -14.34
N ARG A 148 -5.60 12.29 -14.36
CA ARG A 148 -5.94 13.72 -14.44
C ARG A 148 -6.30 14.10 -15.87
#